data_AF-A0AAF0RG27-F1
#
_entry.id   AF-A0AAF0RG27-F1
#
_cell.length_a   1.000
_cell.length_b   1.000
_cell.length_c   1.000
_cell.angle_alpha   90.00
_cell.angle_beta   90.00
_cell.angle_gamma   90.00
#
_symmetry.space_group_name_H-M   'P 1'
#
loop_
_entity.id
_entity.type
_entity.pdbx_description
1 polymer ?
#
loop_
_entity_poly.entity_id
_entity_poly.type
_entity_poly.pdbx_seq_one_letter_code
_entity_poly.pdbx_strand_id
1 'polypeptide(L)'
;MTAELPVPTWTWRASIRLELRALGWMLGVTLPTVTVLGFVVATAAPALGVGLVDGTWWSDALNAVVWAVYMAVISAIPTVVGAVVALPFTMVLGLLMRPVRHRAVHVVATSLLAGTLAAVPFLFVSDAWVLATPVVLAAGAAGALARHGVFRRADRAREARPTTIEPAAAVDLGA
;
A
#
# COMPACT_ATOMS: atom_id res chain seq x y z
N MET A 1 -18.80 -4.02 35.36
CA MET A 1 -19.16 -4.78 34.14
C MET A 1 -18.57 -4.07 32.94
N THR A 2 -17.42 -4.52 32.44
CA THR A 2 -16.82 -4.00 31.21
C THR A 2 -17.47 -4.71 30.04
N ALA A 3 -18.28 -4.00 29.25
CA ALA A 3 -18.82 -4.53 28.00
C ALA A 3 -17.65 -4.89 27.09
N GLU A 4 -17.37 -6.18 26.92
CA GLU A 4 -16.45 -6.67 25.92
C GLU A 4 -17.04 -6.32 24.55
N LEU A 5 -16.50 -5.29 23.91
CA LEU A 5 -16.84 -4.99 22.53
C LEU A 5 -16.43 -6.20 21.69
N PRO A 6 -17.34 -6.79 20.88
CA PRO A 6 -17.03 -7.98 20.10
C PRO A 6 -15.83 -7.69 19.21
N VAL A 7 -14.71 -8.36 19.49
CA VAL A 7 -13.47 -8.16 18.76
C VAL A 7 -13.70 -8.69 17.34
N PRO A 8 -13.70 -7.83 16.30
CA PRO A 8 -14.01 -8.26 14.95
C PRO A 8 -13.05 -9.38 14.55
N THR A 9 -13.59 -10.55 14.21
CA THR A 9 -12.79 -11.69 13.77
C THR A 9 -12.12 -11.30 12.45
N TRP A 10 -10.79 -11.33 12.41
CA TRP A 10 -10.04 -11.05 11.20
C TRP A 10 -10.31 -12.17 10.19
N THR A 11 -11.04 -11.86 9.12
CA THR A 11 -11.42 -12.85 8.11
C THR A 11 -10.47 -12.78 6.91
N TRP A 12 -10.31 -13.91 6.23
CA TRP A 12 -9.53 -14.02 4.98
C TRP A 12 -9.91 -12.97 3.94
N ARG A 13 -11.20 -12.62 3.87
CA ARG A 13 -11.72 -11.56 2.99
C ARG A 13 -11.14 -10.18 3.32
N ALA A 14 -10.83 -9.89 4.59
CA ALA A 14 -10.21 -8.64 5.00
C ALA A 14 -8.77 -8.53 4.49
N SER A 15 -8.00 -9.63 4.52
CA SER A 15 -6.64 -9.70 3.95
C SER A 15 -6.66 -9.47 2.44
N ILE A 16 -7.48 -10.23 1.69
CA ILE A 16 -7.59 -10.09 0.22
C ILE A 16 -7.94 -8.66 -0.17
N ARG A 17 -8.92 -8.05 0.52
CA ARG A 17 -9.34 -6.67 0.20
C ARG A 17 -8.26 -5.64 0.48
N LEU A 18 -7.43 -5.88 1.50
CA LEU A 18 -6.31 -5.00 1.84
C LEU A 18 -5.20 -5.12 0.80
N GLU A 19 -4.89 -6.32 0.34
CA GLU A 19 -3.91 -6.55 -0.72
C GLU A 19 -4.34 -6.03 -2.08
N LEU A 20 -5.58 -6.29 -2.51
CA LEU A 20 -6.11 -5.72 -3.76
C LEU A 20 -6.04 -4.19 -3.75
N ARG A 21 -6.25 -3.57 -2.58
CA ARG A 21 -6.14 -2.13 -2.43
C ARG A 21 -4.68 -1.66 -2.44
N ALA A 22 -3.77 -2.41 -1.82
CA ALA A 22 -2.34 -2.12 -1.86
C ALA A 22 -1.82 -2.24 -3.30
N LEU A 23 -2.20 -3.29 -4.04
CA LEU A 23 -1.94 -3.46 -5.47
C LEU A 23 -2.50 -2.29 -6.28
N GLY A 24 -3.73 -1.87 -6.00
CA GLY A 24 -4.32 -0.70 -6.67
C GLY A 24 -3.52 0.59 -6.45
N TRP A 25 -3.04 0.84 -5.23
CA TRP A 25 -2.14 2.00 -4.96
C TRP A 25 -0.77 1.83 -5.58
N MET A 26 -0.25 0.61 -5.61
CA MET A 26 1.05 0.31 -6.17
C MET A 26 1.06 0.58 -7.67
N LEU A 27 0.10 -0.02 -8.39
CA LEU A 27 -0.05 0.14 -9.84
C LEU A 27 -0.51 1.56 -10.22
N GLY A 28 -1.41 2.16 -9.45
CA GLY A 28 -2.02 3.44 -9.80
C GLY A 28 -1.19 4.67 -9.44
N VAL A 29 -0.34 4.59 -8.41
CA VAL A 29 0.35 5.78 -7.88
C VAL A 29 1.84 5.55 -7.65
N THR A 30 2.24 4.52 -6.91
CA THR A 30 3.66 4.41 -6.52
C THR A 30 4.55 4.00 -7.68
N LEU A 31 4.12 3.08 -8.56
CA LEU A 31 4.87 2.73 -9.77
C LEU A 31 5.04 3.95 -10.69
N PRO A 32 3.97 4.67 -11.09
CA PRO A 32 4.13 5.89 -11.89
C PRO A 32 5.04 6.94 -11.24
N THR A 33 4.90 7.15 -9.93
CA THR A 33 5.70 8.15 -9.20
C THR A 33 7.18 7.76 -9.16
N VAL A 34 7.50 6.49 -8.87
CA VAL A 34 8.88 6.00 -8.85
C VAL A 34 9.49 6.05 -10.25
N THR A 35 8.73 5.77 -11.30
CA THR A 35 9.26 5.87 -12.66
C THR A 35 9.56 7.31 -13.06
N VAL A 36 8.68 8.26 -12.72
CA VAL A 36 8.95 9.69 -12.94
C VAL A 36 10.16 10.14 -12.13
N LEU A 37 10.27 9.74 -10.86
CA LEU A 37 11.41 10.06 -10.01
C LEU A 37 12.71 9.47 -10.58
N GLY A 38 12.69 8.22 -11.02
CA GLY A 38 13.81 7.54 -11.66
C GLY A 38 14.27 8.28 -12.92
N PHE A 39 13.34 8.80 -13.72
CA PHE A 39 13.65 9.61 -14.90
C PHE A 39 14.30 10.95 -14.52
N VAL A 40 13.76 11.66 -13.52
CA VAL A 40 14.36 12.92 -13.02
C VAL A 40 15.76 12.69 -12.47
N VAL A 41 15.98 11.58 -11.76
CA VAL A 41 17.31 11.24 -11.21
C VAL A 41 18.27 10.83 -12.33
N ALA A 42 17.83 10.02 -13.30
CA ALA A 42 18.66 9.60 -14.43
C ALA A 42 19.10 10.78 -15.29
N THR A 43 18.21 11.75 -15.53
CA THR A 43 18.54 12.98 -16.26
C THR A 43 19.46 13.92 -15.46
N ALA A 44 19.37 13.93 -14.13
CA ALA A 44 20.25 14.71 -13.27
C ALA A 44 21.63 14.06 -13.04
N ALA A 45 21.78 12.76 -13.30
CA ALA A 45 23.00 11.99 -13.08
C ALA A 45 23.47 11.29 -14.37
N PRO A 46 24.02 12.04 -15.36
CA PRO A 46 24.47 11.48 -16.63
C PRO A 46 25.63 10.46 -16.50
N ALA A 47 26.28 10.39 -15.33
CA ALA A 47 27.36 9.44 -15.04
C ALA A 47 26.91 7.96 -14.98
N LEU A 48 25.61 7.67 -14.92
CA LEU A 48 25.08 6.29 -14.94
C LEU A 48 24.96 5.69 -16.35
N GLY A 49 25.46 6.36 -17.39
CA GLY A 49 25.52 5.82 -18.76
C GLY A 49 24.17 5.74 -19.49
N VAL A 50 23.07 6.16 -18.86
CA VAL A 50 21.76 6.29 -19.49
C VAL A 50 21.65 7.67 -20.15
N GLY A 51 22.56 7.96 -21.07
CA GLY A 51 22.55 9.21 -21.82
C GLY A 51 21.31 9.27 -22.71
N LEU A 52 20.66 10.45 -22.75
CA LEU A 52 19.63 10.79 -23.74
C LEU A 52 20.28 10.67 -25.12
N VAL A 53 19.96 9.60 -25.84
CA VAL A 53 20.50 9.28 -27.17
C VAL A 53 19.85 10.22 -28.18
N ASP A 54 20.52 11.31 -28.55
CA ASP A 54 20.30 12.17 -29.74
C ASP A 54 18.83 12.49 -30.13
N GLY A 55 17.91 12.42 -29.16
CA GLY A 55 16.48 12.58 -29.34
C GLY A 55 15.99 13.95 -28.90
N THR A 56 14.90 14.41 -29.51
CA THR A 56 14.15 15.55 -28.97
C THR A 56 13.58 15.20 -27.59
N TRP A 57 13.60 16.11 -26.62
CA TRP A 57 13.14 15.86 -25.26
C TRP A 57 11.73 15.23 -25.15
N TRP A 58 10.84 15.52 -26.12
CA TRP A 58 9.49 14.95 -26.17
C TRP A 58 9.49 13.47 -26.60
N SER A 59 10.41 13.04 -27.46
CA SER A 59 10.55 11.63 -27.85
C SER A 59 11.11 10.80 -26.69
N ASP A 60 12.02 11.38 -25.92
CA ASP A 60 12.56 10.73 -24.71
C ASP A 60 11.51 10.63 -23.61
N ALA A 61 10.68 11.67 -23.44
CA ALA A 61 9.55 11.62 -22.51
C ALA A 61 8.52 10.54 -22.92
N LEU A 62 8.18 10.45 -24.21
CA LEU A 62 7.27 9.42 -24.72
C LEU A 62 7.85 8.02 -24.56
N ASN A 63 9.13 7.83 -24.89
CA ASN A 63 9.82 6.55 -24.75
C ASN A 63 9.92 6.15 -23.27
N ALA A 64 10.18 7.10 -22.37
CA ALA A 64 10.17 6.86 -20.93
C ALA A 64 8.79 6.46 -20.42
N VAL A 65 7.70 7.08 -20.89
CA VAL A 65 6.34 6.69 -20.53
C VAL A 65 6.01 5.30 -21.05
N VAL A 66 6.33 4.98 -22.31
CA VAL A 66 6.13 3.64 -22.88
C VAL A 66 6.93 2.60 -22.10
N TRP A 67 8.18 2.92 -21.76
CA TRP A 67 9.05 2.04 -20.98
C TRP A 67 8.56 1.86 -19.54
N ALA A 68 8.03 2.93 -18.93
CA ALA A 68 7.37 2.89 -17.63
C ALA A 68 6.17 1.93 -17.64
N VAL A 69 5.31 2.07 -18.65
CA VAL A 69 4.13 1.21 -18.82
C VAL A 69 4.54 -0.24 -19.06
N TYR A 70 5.53 -0.46 -19.94
CA TYR A 70 6.04 -1.79 -20.23
C TYR A 70 6.62 -2.46 -18.98
N MET A 71 7.47 -1.74 -18.23
CA MET A 71 8.03 -2.22 -16.96
C MET A 71 6.94 -2.45 -15.91
N ALA A 72 5.91 -1.60 -15.85
CA ALA A 72 4.76 -1.81 -14.96
C ALA A 72 3.98 -3.09 -15.33
N VAL A 73 3.79 -3.38 -16.62
CA VAL A 73 3.11 -4.59 -17.08
C VAL A 73 3.94 -5.84 -16.80
N ILE A 74 5.24 -5.83 -17.11
CA ILE A 74 6.13 -6.96 -16.83
C ILE A 74 6.24 -7.21 -15.33
N SER A 75 6.41 -6.16 -14.54
CA SER A 75 6.49 -6.28 -13.08
C SER A 75 5.17 -6.68 -12.43
N ALA A 76 4.02 -6.52 -13.11
CA ALA A 76 2.73 -6.91 -12.56
C ALA A 76 2.68 -8.42 -12.23
N ILE A 77 3.24 -9.29 -13.07
CA ILE A 77 3.23 -10.74 -12.85
C ILE A 77 3.96 -11.13 -11.55
N PRO A 78 5.27 -10.82 -11.37
CA PRO A 78 5.97 -11.12 -10.14
C PRO A 78 5.39 -10.37 -8.93
N THR A 79 4.78 -9.19 -9.14
CA THR A 79 4.09 -8.46 -8.06
C THR A 79 2.85 -9.21 -7.58
N VAL A 80 2.04 -9.76 -8.49
CA VAL A 80 0.86 -10.57 -8.14
C VAL A 80 1.29 -11.86 -7.44
N VAL A 81 2.32 -12.54 -7.94
CA VAL A 81 2.87 -13.74 -7.29
C VAL A 81 3.40 -13.40 -5.90
N GLY A 82 4.15 -12.29 -5.77
CA GLY A 82 4.64 -11.80 -4.49
C GLY A 82 3.51 -11.46 -3.51
N ALA A 83 2.41 -10.86 -3.99
CA ALA A 83 1.24 -10.59 -3.17
C ALA A 83 0.57 -11.88 -2.67
N VAL A 84 0.46 -12.91 -3.52
CA VAL A 84 -0.06 -14.22 -3.10
C VAL A 84 0.83 -14.85 -2.03
N VAL A 85 2.15 -14.74 -2.17
CA VAL A 85 3.12 -15.20 -1.16
C VAL A 85 3.07 -14.34 0.12
N ALA A 86 2.67 -13.07 0.01
CA ALA A 86 2.52 -12.15 1.14
C ALA A 86 1.29 -12.46 2.02
N LEU A 87 0.22 -13.04 1.47
CA LEU A 87 -1.03 -13.38 2.17
C LEU A 87 -0.85 -14.04 3.55
N PRO A 88 -0.07 -15.12 3.70
CA PRO A 88 0.14 -15.73 5.01
C PRO A 88 0.81 -14.75 6.00
N PHE A 89 1.77 -13.95 5.55
CA PHE A 89 2.45 -12.98 6.41
C PHE A 89 1.54 -11.82 6.81
N THR A 90 0.71 -11.32 5.89
CA THR A 90 -0.27 -10.27 6.21
C THR A 90 -1.33 -10.77 7.20
N MET A 91 -1.70 -12.05 7.12
CA MET A 91 -2.59 -12.69 8.08
C MET A 91 -1.94 -12.83 9.47
N VAL A 92 -0.71 -13.32 9.55
CA VAL A 92 0.04 -13.41 10.81
C VAL A 92 0.22 -12.03 11.45
N LEU A 93 0.56 -11.02 10.65
CA LEU A 93 0.68 -9.65 11.13
C LEU A 93 -0.66 -9.13 11.68
N GLY A 94 -1.78 -9.43 11.01
CA GLY A 94 -3.12 -9.07 11.47
C GLY A 94 -3.47 -9.70 12.83
N LEU A 95 -3.08 -10.96 13.04
CA LEU A 95 -3.28 -11.66 14.31
C LEU A 95 -2.40 -11.08 15.43
N LEU A 96 -1.12 -10.82 15.15
CA LEU A 96 -0.16 -10.23 16.10
C LEU A 96 -0.51 -8.80 16.50
N MET A 97 -1.12 -8.03 15.59
CA MET A 97 -1.51 -6.64 15.84
C MET A 97 -2.85 -6.50 16.58
N ARG A 98 -3.60 -7.59 16.77
CA ARG A 98 -4.90 -7.60 17.48
C ARG A 98 -4.92 -6.89 18.85
N PRO A 99 -3.90 -7.03 19.73
CA PRO A 99 -3.87 -6.32 21.01
C PRO A 99 -3.46 -4.84 20.89
N VAL A 100 -2.90 -4.40 19.77
CA VAL A 100 -2.36 -3.05 19.60
C VAL A 100 -3.48 -2.07 19.31
N ARG A 101 -3.64 -1.01 20.11
CA ARG A 101 -4.67 0.03 19.86
C ARG A 101 -4.18 1.20 19.01
N HIS A 102 -2.87 1.32 18.79
CA HIS A 102 -2.28 2.46 18.09
C HIS A 102 -2.36 2.32 16.56
N ARG A 103 -2.97 3.32 15.90
CA ARG A 103 -3.11 3.39 14.43
C ARG A 103 -1.75 3.49 13.73
N ALA A 104 -0.84 4.30 14.27
CA ALA A 104 0.49 4.50 13.70
C ALA A 104 1.28 3.20 13.61
N VAL A 105 1.24 2.38 14.67
CA VAL A 105 1.94 1.08 14.72
C VAL A 105 1.47 0.14 13.61
N HIS A 106 0.17 0.13 13.31
CA HIS A 106 -0.35 -0.68 12.20
C HIS A 106 0.15 -0.18 10.83
N VAL A 107 0.23 1.14 10.63
CA VAL A 107 0.72 1.72 9.37
C VAL A 107 2.20 1.42 9.19
N VAL A 108 3.00 1.62 10.24
CA VAL A 108 4.44 1.32 10.20
C VAL A 108 4.68 -0.17 9.97
N ALA A 109 3.98 -1.05 10.68
CA ALA A 109 4.19 -2.49 10.53
C ALA A 109 3.77 -3.01 9.15
N THR A 110 2.68 -2.49 8.57
CA THR A 110 2.29 -2.84 7.20
C THR A 110 3.24 -2.27 6.15
N SER A 111 3.80 -1.08 6.39
CA SER A 111 4.85 -0.49 5.55
C SER A 111 6.13 -1.31 5.58
N LEU A 112 6.61 -1.66 6.78
CA LEU A 112 7.80 -2.50 6.96
C LEU A 112 7.60 -3.87 6.32
N LEU A 113 6.47 -4.53 6.57
CA LEU A 113 6.18 -5.83 5.96
C LEU A 113 6.22 -5.75 4.44
N ALA A 114 5.54 -4.76 3.84
CA ALA A 114 5.51 -4.58 2.39
C ALA A 114 6.91 -4.31 1.81
N GLY A 115 7.70 -3.44 2.46
CA GLY A 115 9.08 -3.18 2.06
C GLY A 115 9.97 -4.40 2.17
N THR A 116 9.89 -5.15 3.28
CA THR A 116 10.69 -6.38 3.48
C THR A 116 10.35 -7.45 2.46
N LEU A 117 9.07 -7.68 2.16
CA LEU A 117 8.66 -8.66 1.15
C LEU A 117 9.09 -8.25 -0.26
N ALA A 118 9.04 -6.95 -0.57
CA ALA A 118 9.56 -6.45 -1.83
C ALA A 118 11.08 -6.61 -1.97
N ALA A 119 11.82 -6.67 -0.86
CA ALA A 119 13.27 -6.89 -0.88
C ALA A 119 13.66 -8.37 -1.11
N VAL A 120 12.80 -9.33 -0.76
CA VAL A 120 13.12 -10.77 -0.81
C VAL A 120 13.63 -11.24 -2.18
N PRO A 121 13.00 -10.89 -3.32
CA PRO A 121 13.48 -11.32 -4.64
C PRO A 121 14.90 -10.84 -4.96
N PHE A 122 15.29 -9.68 -4.42
CA PHE A 122 16.60 -9.06 -4.68
C PHE A 122 17.73 -9.72 -3.88
N LEU A 123 17.42 -10.49 -2.83
CA LEU A 123 18.43 -11.29 -2.11
C LEU A 123 19.10 -12.33 -3.01
N PHE A 124 18.45 -12.74 -4.09
CA PHE A 124 18.95 -13.73 -5.04
C PHE A 124 19.65 -13.10 -6.26
N VAL A 125 19.67 -11.77 -6.35
CA VAL A 125 20.25 -11.03 -7.49
C VAL A 125 21.26 -10.01 -6.97
N SER A 126 22.52 -10.41 -6.85
CA SER A 126 23.59 -9.65 -6.19
C SER A 126 23.86 -8.27 -6.78
N ASP A 127 23.52 -8.04 -8.06
CA ASP A 127 23.89 -6.82 -8.78
C ASP A 127 22.72 -5.83 -8.90
N ALA A 128 21.54 -6.18 -8.37
CA ALA A 128 20.32 -5.39 -8.54
C ALA A 128 19.97 -4.47 -7.36
N TRP A 129 20.86 -4.32 -6.36
CA TRP A 129 20.57 -3.53 -5.14
C TRP A 129 20.21 -2.06 -5.40
N VAL A 130 20.82 -1.46 -6.42
CA VAL A 130 20.52 -0.06 -6.82
C VAL A 130 19.07 0.05 -7.32
N LEU A 131 18.58 -0.97 -8.01
CA LEU A 131 17.19 -1.05 -8.49
C LEU A 131 16.21 -1.49 -7.38
N ALA A 132 16.68 -2.26 -6.39
CA ALA A 132 15.88 -2.74 -5.27
C ALA A 132 15.39 -1.59 -4.37
N THR A 133 16.27 -0.63 -4.08
CA THR A 133 16.00 0.47 -3.14
C THR A 133 14.72 1.26 -3.46
N PRO A 134 14.52 1.80 -4.68
CA PRO A 134 13.30 2.52 -5.00
C PRO A 134 12.06 1.62 -4.96
N VAL A 135 12.17 0.35 -5.33
CA VAL A 135 11.05 -0.62 -5.30
C VAL A 135 10.61 -0.92 -3.87
N VAL A 136 11.57 -1.14 -2.97
CA VAL A 136 11.31 -1.38 -1.54
C VAL A 136 10.64 -0.18 -0.89
N LEU A 137 11.11 1.04 -1.20
CA LEU A 137 10.50 2.27 -0.73
C LEU A 137 9.08 2.46 -1.27
N ALA A 138 8.85 2.21 -2.57
CA ALA A 138 7.52 2.28 -3.17
C ALA A 138 6.55 1.29 -2.52
N ALA A 139 6.98 0.04 -2.35
CA ALA A 139 6.17 -1.01 -1.73
C ALA A 139 5.82 -0.65 -0.27
N GLY A 140 6.79 -0.16 0.50
CA GLY A 140 6.56 0.32 1.86
C GLY A 140 5.58 1.49 1.92
N ALA A 141 5.70 2.46 1.02
CA ALA A 141 4.78 3.59 0.93
C ALA A 141 3.35 3.17 0.54
N ALA A 142 3.23 2.24 -0.43
CA ALA A 142 1.94 1.68 -0.84
C ALA A 142 1.24 0.96 0.32
N GLY A 143 1.98 0.17 1.09
CA GLY A 143 1.47 -0.50 2.30
C GLY A 143 0.94 0.49 3.33
N ALA A 144 1.68 1.57 3.58
CA ALA A 144 1.27 2.64 4.50
C ALA A 144 -0.01 3.34 4.03
N LEU A 145 -0.08 3.73 2.76
CA LEU A 145 -1.23 4.42 2.15
C LEU A 145 -2.49 3.53 2.16
N ALA A 146 -2.34 2.25 1.82
CA ALA A 146 -3.42 1.29 1.86
C ALA A 146 -4.04 1.19 3.26
N ARG A 147 -3.19 1.09 4.31
CA ARG A 147 -3.66 1.01 5.70
C ARG A 147 -4.26 2.32 6.19
N HIS A 148 -3.64 3.46 5.89
CA HIS A 148 -4.17 4.78 6.25
C HIS A 148 -5.55 5.02 5.63
N GLY A 149 -5.74 4.63 4.37
CA GLY A 149 -7.02 4.74 3.68
C GLY A 149 -8.14 3.84 4.24
N VAL A 150 -7.83 2.81 5.03
CA VAL A 150 -8.85 2.01 5.75
C VAL A 150 -9.37 2.79 6.95
N PHE A 151 -8.48 3.40 7.72
CA PHE A 151 -8.86 4.21 8.88
C PHE A 151 -9.75 5.39 8.49
N ARG A 152 -9.38 6.12 7.43
CA ARG A 152 -10.18 7.27 6.96
C ARG A 152 -11.61 6.89 6.54
N ARG A 153 -11.83 5.68 6.02
CA ARG A 153 -13.18 5.19 5.69
C ARG A 153 -13.96 4.78 6.93
N ALA A 154 -13.29 4.16 7.90
CA ALA A 154 -13.91 3.80 9.17
C ALA A 154 -14.36 5.04 9.96
N ASP A 155 -13.56 6.12 9.94
CA ASP A 155 -13.92 7.39 10.57
C ASP A 155 -15.16 8.02 9.91
N ARG A 156 -15.20 8.11 8.57
CA ARG A 156 -16.39 8.58 7.84
C ARG A 156 -17.64 7.75 8.09
N ALA A 157 -17.50 6.42 8.20
CA ALA A 157 -18.64 5.53 8.49
C ALA A 157 -19.18 5.71 9.92
N ARG A 158 -18.35 6.14 10.87
CA ARG A 158 -18.77 6.50 12.23
C ARG A 158 -19.50 7.83 12.24
N GLU A 159 -18.98 8.82 11.53
CA GLU A 159 -19.59 10.16 11.39
C GLU A 159 -20.94 10.10 10.66
N ALA A 160 -21.06 9.24 9.64
CA ALA A 160 -22.29 9.08 8.86
C ALA A 160 -23.37 8.23 9.56
N ARG A 161 -23.07 7.63 10.71
CA ARG A 161 -24.09 6.91 11.49
C ARG A 161 -24.92 7.98 12.21
N PRO A 162 -26.17 8.25 11.79
CA PRO A 162 -27.00 9.17 12.54
C PRO A 162 -27.06 8.64 13.98
N THR A 163 -26.76 9.49 14.96
CA THR A 163 -27.17 9.23 16.33
C THR A 163 -28.66 9.03 16.26
N THR A 164 -29.10 7.78 16.29
CA THR A 164 -30.48 7.44 16.58
C THR A 164 -30.69 7.99 17.98
N ILE A 165 -31.15 9.24 18.05
CA ILE A 165 -31.68 9.81 19.26
C ILE A 165 -32.91 8.93 19.48
N GLU A 166 -32.74 7.95 20.35
CA GLU A 166 -33.84 7.20 20.92
C GLU A 166 -34.84 8.27 21.39
N PRO A 167 -36.03 8.38 20.77
CA PRO A 167 -37.01 9.34 21.22
C PRO A 167 -37.26 8.98 22.67
N ALA A 168 -36.87 9.89 23.58
CA ALA A 168 -37.05 9.73 25.00
C ALA A 168 -38.45 9.19 25.21
N ALA A 169 -38.54 7.92 25.62
CA ALA A 169 -39.80 7.26 25.87
C ALA A 169 -40.62 8.22 26.72
N ALA A 170 -41.74 8.67 26.16
CA ALA A 170 -42.68 9.51 26.86
C ALA A 170 -42.90 8.86 28.22
N VAL A 171 -42.44 9.53 29.27
CA VAL A 171 -42.68 9.13 30.64
C VAL A 171 -44.20 9.23 30.79
N ASP A 172 -44.86 8.09 30.64
CA ASP A 172 -46.27 7.92 30.89
C ASP A 172 -46.47 8.06 32.40
N LEU A 173 -46.55 9.31 32.86
CA LEU A 173 -46.94 9.66 34.20
C LEU A 173 -48.44 9.39 34.30
N GLY A 174 -48.77 8.16 34.67
CA GLY A 174 -50.14 7.75 34.96
C GLY A 174 -50.81 8.71 35.96
N ALA A 175 -52.06 9.05 35.65
CA ALA A 175 -53.01 9.72 36.53
C ALA A 175 -54.27 8.85 36.62
#